data_AF-A0AAU4RTJ8-F1
#
_entry.id   AF-A0AAU4RTJ8-F1
#
_cell.length_a   1.000
_cell.length_b   1.000
_cell.length_c   1.000
_cell.angle_alpha   90.00
_cell.angle_beta   90.00
_cell.angle_gamma   90.00
#
_symmetry.space_group_name_H-M   'P 1'
#
loop_
_entity.id
_entity.type
_entity.pdbx_description
1 polymer ?
#
loop_
_entity_poly.entity_id
_entity_poly.type
_entity_poly.pdbx_seq_one_letter_code
_entity_poly.pdbx_strand_id
1 'polypeptide(L)'
;MSRKRRPAHGLPVLVERTDALQAEELEALARKYSQDQEELLTEAAEFYSRAGQHDNALALYQQVLDANCRDPHLIQAFRIDTLWNAGRTDEAREAAEALRRRHPAHAVTWEIIAEMLEVADHLHDAADWFTAGGTHLLGPTAPLSVDAVHDAADGNGIEMLIISRHRVRRRLGQPCDDLDQLAHDRYDNRPAQLRATSTLDDLHNPKLREAAGKDPQALIASIEKLSREVEARRSALSRPHLTCALFWSPDEFAQLLTHGPSWPTTTAPSTTNTSATSSRCCNACPTKANPTSASRTAL
;
A
#
# COMPACT_ATOMS: atom_id res chain seq x y z
N MET A 1 5.91 -49.18 38.80
CA MET A 1 4.87 -48.12 38.72
C MET A 1 5.17 -47.24 37.51
N SER A 2 4.49 -47.48 36.39
CA SER A 2 4.74 -46.79 35.12
C SER A 2 3.96 -45.47 35.08
N ARG A 3 4.67 -44.33 34.99
CA ARG A 3 4.05 -42.99 34.93
C ARG A 3 3.37 -42.81 33.58
N LYS A 4 2.03 -42.86 33.56
CA LYS A 4 1.21 -42.48 32.40
C LYS A 4 1.49 -41.01 32.07
N ARG A 5 2.07 -40.74 30.90
CA ARG A 5 2.15 -39.38 30.33
C ARG A 5 0.73 -38.93 30.00
N ARG A 6 0.31 -37.77 30.52
CA ARG A 6 -0.91 -37.08 30.08
C ARG A 6 -0.74 -36.64 28.62
N PRO A 7 -1.78 -36.74 27.78
CA PRO A 7 -1.73 -36.18 26.43
C PRO A 7 -1.67 -34.66 26.53
N ALA A 8 -0.82 -34.05 25.71
CA ALA A 8 -0.72 -32.61 25.58
C ALA A 8 -2.07 -32.05 25.07
N HIS A 9 -2.62 -31.07 25.77
CA HIS A 9 -3.71 -30.26 25.25
C HIS A 9 -3.23 -29.61 23.94
N GLY A 10 -3.90 -29.93 22.83
CA GLY A 10 -3.64 -29.30 21.55
C GLY A 10 -3.87 -27.79 21.69
N LEU A 11 -2.88 -27.01 21.23
CA LEU A 11 -3.05 -25.58 21.00
C LEU A 11 -4.27 -25.37 20.09
N PRO A 12 -5.12 -24.36 20.34
CA PRO A 12 -6.24 -24.07 19.45
C PRO A 12 -5.69 -23.80 18.05
N VAL A 13 -6.15 -24.58 17.08
CA VAL A 13 -5.92 -24.30 15.66
C VAL A 13 -6.57 -22.95 15.38
N LEU A 14 -5.78 -21.93 15.05
CA LEU A 14 -6.29 -20.73 14.40
C LEU A 14 -6.95 -21.20 13.10
N VAL A 15 -8.28 -21.33 13.11
CA VAL A 15 -9.04 -21.60 11.90
C VAL A 15 -8.84 -20.39 11.00
N GLU A 16 -8.08 -20.58 9.94
CA GLU A 16 -7.90 -19.58 8.90
C GLU A 16 -9.28 -19.27 8.31
N ARG A 17 -9.78 -18.06 8.58
CA ARG A 17 -11.09 -17.62 8.10
C ARG A 17 -11.02 -17.46 6.59
N THR A 18 -11.92 -18.13 5.87
CA THR A 18 -12.04 -17.96 4.42
C THR A 18 -12.77 -16.66 4.11
N ASP A 19 -12.47 -16.06 2.96
CA ASP A 19 -13.14 -14.84 2.49
C ASP A 19 -14.67 -15.06 2.38
N ALA A 20 -15.12 -16.23 1.94
CA ALA A 20 -16.55 -16.56 1.89
C ALA A 20 -17.22 -16.57 3.28
N LEU A 21 -16.58 -17.16 4.30
CA LEU A 21 -17.12 -17.15 5.66
C LEU A 21 -17.17 -15.73 6.22
N GLN A 22 -16.16 -14.92 5.94
CA GLN A 22 -16.12 -13.52 6.36
C GLN A 22 -17.26 -12.70 5.71
N ALA A 23 -17.56 -12.94 4.43
CA ALA A 23 -18.71 -12.32 3.75
C ALA A 23 -20.05 -12.70 4.40
N GLU A 24 -20.28 -13.99 4.70
CA GLU A 24 -21.50 -14.47 5.36
C GLU A 24 -21.67 -13.84 6.76
N GLU A 25 -20.59 -13.70 7.53
CA GLU A 25 -20.59 -13.03 8.84
C GLU A 25 -20.98 -11.55 8.70
N LEU A 26 -20.43 -10.83 7.71
CA LEU A 26 -20.75 -9.43 7.45
C LEU A 26 -22.21 -9.24 7.01
N GLU A 27 -22.75 -10.12 6.17
CA GLU A 27 -24.18 -10.09 5.81
C GLU A 27 -25.08 -10.31 7.04
N ALA A 28 -24.69 -11.21 7.95
CA ALA A 28 -25.42 -11.43 9.19
C ALA A 28 -25.39 -10.19 10.10
N LEU A 29 -24.26 -9.49 10.14
CA LEU A 29 -24.14 -8.20 10.84
C LEU A 29 -24.99 -7.12 10.18
N ALA A 30 -25.01 -7.03 8.85
CA ALA A 30 -25.80 -6.06 8.09
C ALA A 30 -27.30 -6.19 8.37
N ARG A 31 -27.80 -7.43 8.57
CA ARG A 31 -29.19 -7.68 8.99
C ARG A 31 -29.49 -7.21 10.41
N LYS A 32 -28.49 -7.17 11.29
CA LYS A 32 -28.63 -6.77 12.69
C LYS A 32 -28.47 -5.26 12.89
N TYR A 33 -27.63 -4.63 12.08
CA TYR A 33 -27.21 -3.24 12.21
C TYR A 33 -27.58 -2.47 10.94
N SER A 34 -28.86 -2.08 10.83
CA SER A 34 -29.39 -1.42 9.62
C SER A 34 -28.72 -0.08 9.31
N GLN A 35 -28.21 0.63 10.33
CA GLN A 35 -27.50 1.90 10.14
C GLN A 35 -26.14 1.75 9.45
N ASP A 36 -25.52 0.57 9.55
CA ASP A 36 -24.21 0.26 8.96
C ASP A 36 -24.35 -0.67 7.74
N GLN A 37 -25.59 -0.89 7.27
CA GLN A 37 -25.90 -1.88 6.24
C GLN A 37 -25.16 -1.62 4.93
N GLU A 38 -25.06 -0.36 4.49
CA GLU A 38 -24.36 0.00 3.25
C GLU A 38 -22.88 -0.41 3.30
N GLU A 39 -22.17 -0.07 4.38
CA GLU A 39 -20.75 -0.37 4.56
C GLU A 39 -20.53 -1.88 4.69
N LEU A 40 -21.31 -2.55 5.53
CA LEU A 40 -21.20 -4.00 5.76
C LEU A 40 -21.50 -4.84 4.51
N LEU A 41 -22.50 -4.46 3.71
CA LEU A 41 -22.81 -5.17 2.46
C LEU A 41 -21.77 -4.88 1.37
N THR A 42 -21.21 -3.67 1.32
CA THR A 42 -20.13 -3.32 0.38
C THR A 42 -18.88 -4.14 0.70
N GLU A 43 -18.49 -4.24 1.97
CA GLU A 43 -17.35 -5.05 2.41
C GLU A 43 -17.60 -6.55 2.18
N ALA A 44 -18.81 -7.05 2.47
CA ALA A 44 -19.17 -8.44 2.19
C ALA A 44 -19.06 -8.78 0.70
N ALA A 45 -19.44 -7.85 -0.18
CA ALA A 45 -19.32 -8.02 -1.62
C ALA A 45 -17.85 -8.12 -2.07
N GLU A 46 -16.94 -7.35 -1.49
CA GLU A 46 -15.50 -7.46 -1.75
C GLU A 46 -14.95 -8.83 -1.36
N PHE A 47 -15.34 -9.34 -0.18
CA PHE A 47 -14.96 -10.68 0.27
C PHE A 47 -15.52 -11.78 -0.65
N TYR A 48 -16.76 -11.68 -1.11
CA TYR A 48 -17.30 -12.61 -2.10
C TYR A 48 -16.55 -12.54 -3.44
N SER A 49 -16.18 -11.34 -3.89
CA SER A 49 -15.41 -11.16 -5.11
C SER A 49 -14.04 -11.83 -5.01
N ARG A 50 -13.32 -11.63 -3.90
CA ARG A 50 -12.04 -12.30 -3.61
C ARG A 50 -12.17 -13.82 -3.49
N ALA A 51 -13.30 -14.31 -2.99
CA ALA A 51 -13.61 -15.74 -2.92
C ALA A 51 -14.01 -16.34 -4.28
N GLY A 52 -14.07 -15.54 -5.36
CA GLY A 52 -14.51 -15.97 -6.70
C GLY A 52 -16.03 -16.14 -6.82
N GLN A 53 -16.81 -15.74 -5.82
CA GLN A 53 -18.27 -15.81 -5.80
C GLN A 53 -18.87 -14.52 -6.37
N HIS A 54 -18.52 -14.20 -7.62
CA HIS A 54 -18.83 -12.90 -8.21
C HIS A 54 -20.35 -12.63 -8.31
N ASP A 55 -21.19 -13.64 -8.54
CA ASP A 55 -22.65 -13.44 -8.58
C ASP A 55 -23.21 -12.97 -7.23
N ASN A 56 -22.68 -13.48 -6.12
CA ASN A 56 -23.06 -13.03 -4.78
C ASN A 56 -22.63 -11.58 -4.55
N ALA A 57 -21.39 -11.24 -4.92
CA ALA A 57 -20.88 -9.88 -4.83
C ALA A 57 -21.72 -8.89 -5.67
N LEU A 58 -22.05 -9.25 -6.92
CA LEU A 58 -22.87 -8.43 -7.82
C LEU A 58 -24.28 -8.22 -7.28
N ALA A 59 -24.88 -9.24 -6.67
CA ALA A 59 -26.19 -9.13 -6.03
C ALA A 59 -26.17 -8.15 -4.85
N LEU A 60 -25.11 -8.19 -4.03
CA LEU A 60 -24.96 -7.26 -2.90
C LEU A 60 -24.73 -5.81 -3.37
N TYR A 61 -23.87 -5.57 -4.36
CA TYR A 61 -23.71 -4.22 -4.91
C TYR A 61 -25.02 -3.70 -5.52
N GLN A 62 -25.78 -4.55 -6.21
CA GLN A 62 -27.10 -4.16 -6.73
C GLN A 62 -28.06 -3.80 -5.60
N GLN A 63 -28.09 -4.59 -4.53
CA GLN A 63 -28.91 -4.29 -3.35
C GLN A 63 -28.54 -2.96 -2.71
N VAL A 64 -27.25 -2.64 -2.61
CA VAL A 64 -26.77 -1.35 -2.09
C VAL A 64 -27.21 -0.18 -3.00
N LEU A 65 -27.09 -0.34 -4.32
CA LEU A 65 -27.52 0.68 -5.29
C LEU A 65 -29.04 0.93 -5.24
N ASP A 66 -29.83 -0.13 -5.05
CA ASP A 66 -31.29 -0.04 -4.94
C ASP A 66 -31.73 0.66 -3.64
N ALA A 67 -30.88 0.67 -2.60
CA ALA A 67 -31.16 1.25 -1.28
C ALA A 67 -30.84 2.75 -1.15
N ASN A 68 -30.59 3.46 -2.26
CA ASN A 68 -30.21 4.88 -2.28
C ASN A 68 -28.98 5.18 -1.41
N CYS A 69 -27.87 4.49 -1.72
CA CYS A 69 -26.58 4.60 -1.05
C CYS A 69 -25.95 6.00 -1.13
N ARG A 70 -24.96 6.25 -0.27
CA ARG A 70 -24.31 7.56 -0.13
C ARG A 70 -23.53 7.97 -1.38
N ASP A 71 -22.81 7.03 -1.99
CA ASP A 71 -22.06 7.26 -3.23
C ASP A 71 -22.38 6.18 -4.28
N PRO A 72 -23.45 6.37 -5.07
CA PRO A 72 -23.82 5.43 -6.11
C PRO A 72 -22.76 5.26 -7.21
N HIS A 73 -21.89 6.24 -7.43
CA HIS A 73 -20.86 6.16 -8.47
C HIS A 73 -19.69 5.28 -8.02
N LEU A 74 -19.29 5.37 -6.75
CA LEU A 74 -18.31 4.47 -6.16
C LEU A 74 -18.80 3.02 -6.13
N ILE A 75 -20.02 2.78 -5.65
CA ILE A 75 -20.60 1.43 -5.62
C ILE A 75 -20.72 0.85 -7.02
N GLN A 76 -21.10 1.67 -8.01
CA GLN A 76 -21.15 1.23 -9.39
C GLN A 76 -19.75 0.88 -9.94
N ALA A 77 -18.69 1.58 -9.51
CA ALA A 77 -17.31 1.24 -9.91
C ALA A 77 -16.86 -0.12 -9.38
N PHE A 78 -17.13 -0.42 -8.10
CA PHE A 78 -16.85 -1.74 -7.53
C PHE A 78 -17.63 -2.86 -8.23
N ARG A 79 -18.89 -2.59 -8.57
CA ARG A 79 -19.71 -3.54 -9.33
C ARG A 79 -19.14 -3.78 -10.74
N ILE A 80 -18.64 -2.75 -11.41
CA ILE A 80 -18.00 -2.89 -12.73
C ILE A 80 -16.71 -3.71 -12.65
N ASP A 81 -15.85 -3.44 -11.67
CA ASP A 81 -14.65 -4.25 -11.42
C ASP A 81 -15.00 -5.72 -11.17
N THR A 82 -16.05 -5.97 -10.38
CA THR A 82 -16.56 -7.32 -10.14
C THR A 82 -17.11 -7.99 -11.41
N LEU A 83 -17.82 -7.26 -12.29
CA LEU A 83 -18.27 -7.78 -13.59
C LEU A 83 -17.06 -8.20 -14.45
N TRP A 84 -16.00 -7.39 -14.42
CA TRP A 84 -14.77 -7.70 -15.15
C TRP A 84 -14.11 -8.97 -14.63
N ASN A 85 -13.94 -9.09 -13.32
CA ASN A 85 -13.36 -10.26 -12.66
C ASN A 85 -14.20 -11.54 -12.88
N ALA A 86 -15.52 -11.39 -13.02
CA ALA A 86 -16.43 -12.48 -13.41
C ALA A 86 -16.31 -12.91 -14.88
N GLY A 87 -15.48 -12.25 -15.70
CA GLY A 87 -15.37 -12.49 -17.14
C GLY A 87 -16.49 -11.87 -17.98
N ARG A 88 -17.40 -11.09 -17.37
CA ARG A 88 -18.52 -10.40 -18.05
C ARG A 88 -18.04 -9.06 -18.63
N THR A 89 -16.99 -9.12 -19.45
CA THR A 89 -16.22 -7.93 -19.86
C THR A 89 -17.01 -6.95 -20.73
N ASP A 90 -17.92 -7.43 -21.59
CA ASP A 90 -18.74 -6.55 -22.43
C ASP A 90 -19.74 -5.73 -21.59
N GLU A 91 -20.37 -6.38 -20.61
CA GLU A 91 -21.26 -5.70 -19.66
C GLU A 91 -20.48 -4.70 -18.78
N ALA A 92 -19.27 -5.07 -18.35
CA ALA A 92 -18.39 -4.18 -17.60
C ALA A 92 -18.03 -2.94 -18.42
N ARG A 93 -17.70 -3.08 -19.71
CA ARG A 93 -17.39 -1.96 -20.60
C ARG A 93 -18.59 -1.03 -20.80
N GLU A 94 -19.76 -1.59 -21.11
CA GLU A 94 -20.98 -0.80 -21.29
C GLU A 94 -21.31 -0.02 -20.01
N ALA A 95 -21.21 -0.67 -18.85
CA ALA A 95 -21.45 -0.06 -17.56
C ALA A 95 -20.41 1.01 -17.22
N ALA A 96 -19.13 0.81 -17.55
CA ALA A 96 -18.07 1.81 -17.40
C ALA A 96 -18.35 3.05 -18.24
N GLU A 97 -18.71 2.90 -19.51
CA GLU A 97 -19.07 4.03 -20.36
C GLU A 97 -20.31 4.77 -19.86
N ALA A 98 -21.32 4.04 -19.38
CA ALA A 98 -22.51 4.63 -18.77
C ALA A 98 -22.16 5.43 -17.52
N LEU A 99 -21.27 4.90 -16.66
CA LEU A 99 -20.75 5.60 -15.49
C LEU A 99 -19.98 6.86 -15.91
N ARG A 100 -19.13 6.78 -16.94
CA ARG A 100 -18.38 7.93 -17.46
C ARG A 100 -19.29 9.09 -17.91
N ARG A 101 -20.39 8.77 -18.61
CA ARG A 101 -21.40 9.76 -19.05
C ARG A 101 -22.13 10.45 -17.90
N ARG A 102 -22.13 9.84 -16.71
CA ARG A 102 -22.72 10.43 -15.50
C ARG A 102 -21.77 11.36 -14.74
N HIS A 103 -20.53 11.50 -15.22
CA HIS A 103 -19.54 12.42 -14.67
C HIS A 103 -19.27 12.20 -13.16
N PRO A 104 -18.60 11.08 -12.78
CA PRO A 104 -18.27 10.83 -11.39
C PRO A 104 -17.46 11.96 -10.74
N ALA A 105 -17.92 12.43 -9.59
CA ALA A 105 -17.37 13.60 -8.91
C ALA A 105 -16.09 13.33 -8.09
N HIS A 106 -15.76 12.06 -7.85
CA HIS A 106 -14.65 11.67 -6.99
C HIS A 106 -13.57 10.92 -7.79
N ALA A 107 -12.30 11.25 -7.52
CA ALA A 107 -11.15 10.65 -8.18
C ALA A 107 -11.12 9.13 -8.06
N VAL A 108 -11.48 8.59 -6.88
CA VAL A 108 -11.48 7.15 -6.60
C VAL A 108 -12.33 6.35 -7.60
N THR A 109 -13.47 6.90 -8.05
CA THR A 109 -14.32 6.23 -9.05
C THR A 109 -13.61 6.09 -10.39
N TRP A 110 -12.88 7.12 -10.83
CA TRP A 110 -12.10 7.08 -12.06
C TRP A 110 -10.90 6.13 -11.92
N GLU A 111 -10.25 6.15 -10.74
CA GLU A 111 -9.11 5.31 -10.43
C GLU A 111 -9.47 3.81 -10.50
N ILE A 112 -10.55 3.38 -9.84
CA ILE A 112 -10.98 1.97 -9.84
C ILE A 112 -11.17 1.44 -11.28
N ILE A 113 -11.88 2.19 -12.12
CA ILE A 113 -12.13 1.75 -13.51
C ILE A 113 -10.82 1.73 -14.32
N ALA A 114 -9.99 2.75 -14.18
CA ALA A 114 -8.74 2.84 -14.90
C ALA A 114 -7.73 1.76 -14.45
N GLU A 115 -7.66 1.45 -13.16
CA GLU A 115 -6.81 0.38 -12.62
C GLU A 115 -7.29 -1.01 -13.03
N MET A 116 -8.61 -1.26 -13.03
CA MET A 116 -9.19 -2.48 -13.59
C MET A 116 -8.74 -2.69 -15.05
N LEU A 117 -8.81 -1.64 -15.89
CA LEU A 117 -8.33 -1.68 -17.27
C LEU A 117 -6.82 -1.89 -17.36
N GLU A 118 -6.03 -1.26 -16.48
CA GLU A 118 -4.58 -1.42 -16.42
C GLU A 118 -4.17 -2.86 -16.06
N VAL A 119 -4.82 -3.46 -15.06
CA VAL A 119 -4.58 -4.84 -14.63
C VAL A 119 -4.92 -5.82 -15.76
N ALA A 120 -5.97 -5.51 -16.53
CA ALA A 120 -6.37 -6.28 -17.70
C ALA A 120 -5.55 -5.97 -18.98
N ASP A 121 -4.47 -5.18 -18.87
CA ASP A 121 -3.57 -4.79 -19.97
C ASP A 121 -4.24 -3.97 -21.10
N HIS A 122 -5.40 -3.36 -20.82
CA HIS A 122 -6.05 -2.37 -21.69
C HIS A 122 -5.45 -0.98 -21.47
N LEU A 123 -4.15 -0.85 -21.73
CA LEU A 123 -3.36 0.31 -21.30
C LEU A 123 -3.77 1.63 -21.98
N HIS A 124 -4.16 1.61 -23.25
CA HIS A 124 -4.66 2.81 -23.92
C HIS A 124 -5.94 3.32 -23.25
N ASP A 125 -6.90 2.43 -23.01
CA ASP A 125 -8.16 2.78 -22.35
C ASP A 125 -7.92 3.26 -20.91
N ALA A 126 -7.03 2.61 -20.16
CA ALA A 126 -6.64 3.03 -18.82
C ALA A 126 -6.06 4.45 -18.80
N ALA A 127 -5.12 4.76 -19.72
CA ALA A 127 -4.54 6.11 -19.82
C ALA A 127 -5.60 7.17 -20.17
N ASP A 128 -6.55 6.84 -21.02
CA ASP A 128 -7.66 7.71 -21.39
C ASP A 128 -8.61 7.96 -20.22
N TRP A 129 -8.88 6.94 -19.40
CA TRP A 129 -9.68 7.06 -18.19
C TRP A 129 -9.00 7.93 -17.11
N PHE A 130 -7.71 7.72 -16.84
CA PHE A 130 -6.97 8.58 -15.90
C PHE A 130 -6.95 10.04 -16.37
N THR A 131 -6.68 10.27 -17.65
CA THR A 131 -6.65 11.62 -18.24
C THR A 131 -8.02 12.29 -18.19
N ALA A 132 -9.09 11.54 -18.49
CA ALA A 132 -10.45 12.06 -18.45
C ALA A 132 -10.91 12.38 -17.03
N GLY A 133 -10.58 11.55 -16.05
CA GLY A 133 -10.86 11.82 -14.64
C GLY A 133 -10.18 13.10 -14.17
N GLY A 134 -8.87 13.25 -14.42
CA GLY A 134 -8.14 14.47 -14.07
C GLY A 134 -8.72 15.72 -14.74
N THR A 135 -9.03 15.63 -16.04
CA THR A 135 -9.66 16.74 -16.79
C THR A 135 -11.04 17.10 -16.23
N HIS A 136 -11.85 16.09 -15.89
CA HIS A 136 -13.20 16.32 -15.37
C HIS A 136 -13.17 17.00 -13.99
N LEU A 137 -12.30 16.54 -13.10
CA LEU A 137 -12.23 17.03 -11.72
C LEU A 137 -11.66 18.44 -11.61
N LEU A 138 -10.79 18.86 -12.52
CA LEU A 138 -10.35 20.25 -12.64
C LEU A 138 -11.46 21.18 -13.15
N GLY A 139 -12.48 20.62 -13.81
CA GLY A 139 -13.61 21.35 -14.36
C GLY A 139 -13.40 21.83 -15.80
N PRO A 140 -14.48 22.26 -16.48
CA PRO A 140 -14.50 22.46 -17.93
C PRO A 140 -13.64 23.65 -18.43
N THR A 141 -13.25 24.55 -17.53
CA THR A 141 -12.49 25.76 -17.87
C THR A 141 -11.01 25.66 -17.55
N ALA A 142 -10.59 24.64 -16.80
CA ALA A 142 -9.22 24.47 -16.37
C ALA A 142 -8.51 23.43 -17.27
N PRO A 143 -7.44 23.81 -17.98
CA PRO A 143 -6.65 22.82 -18.72
C PRO A 143 -5.94 21.89 -17.74
N LEU A 144 -5.86 20.60 -18.09
CA LEU A 144 -5.06 19.62 -17.35
C LEU A 144 -3.57 20.00 -17.47
N SER A 145 -3.07 20.66 -16.44
CA SER A 145 -1.74 21.28 -16.38
C SER A 145 -1.17 21.20 -14.96
N VAL A 146 0.15 21.33 -14.81
CA VAL A 146 0.83 21.25 -13.50
C VAL A 146 0.26 22.27 -12.53
N ASP A 147 0.06 23.52 -12.96
CA ASP A 147 -0.47 24.59 -12.11
C ASP A 147 -1.91 24.29 -11.67
N ALA A 148 -2.76 23.82 -12.58
CA ALA A 148 -4.14 23.45 -12.25
C ALA A 148 -4.23 22.29 -11.25
N VAL A 149 -3.32 21.29 -11.36
CA VAL A 149 -3.24 20.18 -10.41
C VAL A 149 -2.82 20.68 -9.02
N HIS A 150 -1.89 21.64 -8.95
CA HIS A 150 -1.46 22.25 -7.68
C HIS A 150 -2.57 23.07 -7.01
N ASP A 151 -3.39 23.76 -7.79
CA ASP A 151 -4.46 24.64 -7.29
C ASP A 151 -5.78 23.89 -7.03
N ALA A 152 -5.85 22.60 -7.36
CA ALA A 152 -7.08 21.82 -7.25
C ALA A 152 -7.55 21.63 -5.80
N ALA A 153 -8.86 21.76 -5.58
CA ALA A 153 -9.47 21.54 -4.27
C ALA A 153 -9.28 20.10 -3.75
N ASP A 154 -9.32 19.10 -4.64
CA ASP A 154 -8.97 17.70 -4.36
C ASP A 154 -7.61 17.36 -4.98
N GLY A 155 -6.56 18.06 -4.54
CA GLY A 155 -5.20 17.86 -5.03
C GLY A 155 -4.73 16.41 -4.87
N ASN A 156 -5.01 15.77 -3.73
CA ASN A 156 -4.61 14.38 -3.48
C ASN A 156 -5.24 13.39 -4.48
N GLY A 157 -6.55 13.51 -4.75
CA GLY A 157 -7.24 12.63 -5.68
C GLY A 157 -6.73 12.79 -7.12
N ILE A 158 -6.55 14.04 -7.56
CA ILE A 158 -6.02 14.31 -8.90
C ILE A 158 -4.56 13.86 -9.02
N GLU A 159 -3.74 14.06 -7.98
CA GLU A 159 -2.37 13.56 -7.94
C GLU A 159 -2.29 12.05 -8.12
N MET A 160 -3.19 11.28 -7.49
CA MET A 160 -3.27 9.82 -7.71
C MET A 160 -3.54 9.47 -9.17
N LEU A 161 -4.51 10.15 -9.80
CA LEU A 161 -4.82 9.92 -11.21
C LEU A 161 -3.63 10.23 -12.13
N ILE A 162 -2.85 11.28 -11.84
CA ILE A 162 -1.66 11.62 -12.64
C ILE A 162 -0.50 10.65 -12.40
N ILE A 163 -0.31 10.17 -11.16
CA ILE A 163 0.67 9.11 -10.85
C ILE A 163 0.34 7.83 -11.62
N SER A 164 -0.93 7.40 -11.60
CA SER A 164 -1.36 6.18 -12.28
C SER A 164 -1.38 6.35 -13.81
N ARG A 165 -1.74 7.54 -14.31
CA ARG A 165 -1.56 7.91 -15.72
C ARG A 165 -0.10 7.75 -16.15
N HIS A 166 0.84 8.31 -15.39
CA HIS A 166 2.26 8.22 -15.68
C HIS A 166 2.73 6.75 -15.74
N ARG A 167 2.29 5.92 -14.78
CA ARG A 167 2.55 4.48 -14.76
C ARG A 167 2.13 3.79 -16.06
N VAL A 168 0.90 4.02 -16.53
CA VAL A 168 0.37 3.41 -17.75
C VAL A 168 1.04 3.94 -19.02
N ARG A 169 1.25 5.25 -19.13
CA ARG A 169 1.91 5.87 -20.30
C ARG A 169 3.34 5.38 -20.50
N ARG A 170 4.05 5.09 -19.41
CA ARG A 170 5.37 4.45 -19.45
C ARG A 170 5.30 3.04 -20.02
N ARG A 171 4.32 2.22 -19.61
CA ARG A 171 4.10 0.88 -20.19
C ARG A 171 3.78 0.93 -21.69
N LEU A 172 3.13 2.01 -22.15
CA LEU A 172 2.86 2.28 -23.56
C LEU A 172 4.06 2.85 -24.35
N GLY A 173 5.18 3.18 -23.70
CA GLY A 173 6.34 3.81 -24.35
C GLY A 173 6.09 5.23 -24.87
N GLN A 174 5.08 5.92 -24.34
CA GLN A 174 4.75 7.29 -24.75
C GLN A 174 5.81 8.29 -24.25
N PRO A 175 6.01 9.42 -24.95
CA PRO A 175 6.89 10.48 -24.46
C PRO A 175 6.32 11.09 -23.17
N CYS A 176 7.19 11.30 -22.18
CA CYS A 176 6.83 11.98 -20.94
C CYS A 176 6.43 13.44 -21.21
N ASP A 177 5.37 13.90 -20.56
CA ASP A 177 5.00 15.32 -20.49
C ASP A 177 5.25 15.92 -19.09
N ASP A 178 4.91 17.20 -18.91
CA ASP A 178 5.14 17.91 -17.66
C ASP A 178 4.35 17.31 -16.48
N LEU A 179 3.18 16.71 -16.75
CA LEU A 179 2.37 16.02 -15.73
C LEU A 179 3.04 14.70 -15.31
N ASP A 180 3.66 14.00 -16.26
CA ASP A 180 4.45 12.80 -15.98
C ASP A 180 5.67 13.14 -15.10
N GLN A 181 6.31 14.28 -15.33
CA GLN A 181 7.40 14.76 -14.47
C GLN A 181 6.89 15.11 -13.06
N LEU A 182 5.75 15.80 -12.96
CA LEU A 182 5.11 16.08 -11.67
C LEU A 182 4.78 14.77 -10.92
N ALA A 183 4.18 13.78 -11.59
CA ALA A 183 3.90 12.47 -11.01
C ALA A 183 5.16 11.80 -10.47
N HIS A 184 6.25 11.81 -11.23
CA HIS A 184 7.52 11.26 -10.80
C HIS A 184 8.02 11.93 -9.52
N ASP A 185 8.04 13.26 -9.48
CA ASP A 185 8.48 14.02 -8.31
C ASP A 185 7.60 13.75 -7.09
N ARG A 186 6.27 13.66 -7.26
CA ARG A 186 5.35 13.35 -6.15
C ARG A 186 5.53 11.92 -5.64
N TYR A 187 5.69 10.96 -6.54
CA TYR A 187 5.89 9.56 -6.17
C TYR A 187 7.21 9.33 -5.42
N ASP A 188 8.31 9.93 -5.90
CA ASP A 188 9.63 9.84 -5.27
C ASP A 188 9.69 10.50 -3.89
N ASN A 189 8.82 11.48 -3.62
CA ASN A 189 8.73 12.16 -2.34
C ASN A 189 7.73 11.50 -1.36
N ARG A 190 6.97 10.47 -1.79
CA ARG A 190 6.06 9.76 -0.87
C ARG A 190 6.84 8.91 0.14
N PRO A 191 6.36 8.80 1.40
CA PRO A 191 6.85 7.81 2.35
C PRO A 191 6.87 6.41 1.72
N ALA A 192 7.91 5.63 1.97
CA ALA A 192 8.08 4.31 1.36
C ALA A 192 6.90 3.36 1.63
N GLN A 193 6.19 3.55 2.76
CA GLN A 193 4.99 2.77 3.11
C GLN A 193 3.77 3.07 2.23
N LEU A 194 3.76 4.21 1.53
CA LEU A 194 2.65 4.67 0.67
C LEU A 194 2.97 4.55 -0.82
N ARG A 195 4.13 3.98 -1.17
CA ARG A 195 4.47 3.61 -2.55
C ARG A 195 3.90 2.23 -2.83
N ALA A 196 3.13 2.07 -3.89
CA ALA A 196 2.65 0.76 -4.32
C ALA A 196 3.84 -0.19 -4.55
N THR A 197 3.72 -1.45 -4.14
CA THR A 197 4.79 -2.47 -4.15
C THR A 197 5.20 -2.96 -5.55
N SER A 198 4.73 -2.33 -6.63
CA SER A 198 5.16 -2.61 -8.00
C SER A 198 6.22 -1.60 -8.45
N THR A 199 7.46 -1.78 -7.99
CA THR A 199 8.63 -1.07 -8.52
C THR A 199 8.98 -1.62 -9.90
N LEU A 200 8.22 -1.23 -10.92
CA LEU A 200 8.65 -1.28 -12.33
C LEU A 200 9.36 0.03 -12.75
N ASP A 201 9.81 0.81 -11.75
CA ASP A 201 10.34 2.17 -11.88
C ASP A 201 11.78 2.25 -12.41
N ASP A 202 12.54 1.14 -12.45
CA ASP A 202 13.96 1.20 -12.79
C ASP A 202 14.26 1.27 -14.30
N LEU A 203 13.33 0.95 -15.20
CA LEU A 203 13.58 1.01 -16.65
C LEU A 203 13.19 2.33 -17.31
N HIS A 204 12.40 3.16 -16.63
CA HIS A 204 11.83 4.39 -17.18
C HIS A 204 12.08 5.63 -16.32
N ASN A 205 12.93 5.52 -15.28
CA ASN A 205 13.44 6.67 -14.55
C ASN A 205 14.12 7.63 -15.56
N PRO A 206 13.71 8.91 -15.67
CA PRO A 206 14.30 9.86 -16.61
C PRO A 206 15.83 10.00 -16.39
N LYS A 207 16.30 9.90 -15.14
CA LYS A 207 17.73 9.89 -14.81
C LYS A 207 18.45 8.66 -15.36
N LEU A 208 17.78 7.51 -15.43
CA LEU A 208 18.33 6.28 -16.02
C LEU A 208 18.29 6.32 -17.56
N ARG A 209 17.29 6.97 -18.19
CA ARG A 209 17.28 7.23 -19.63
C ARG A 209 18.41 8.16 -20.05
N GLU A 210 18.64 9.24 -19.30
CA GLU A 210 19.78 10.13 -19.50
C GLU A 210 21.11 9.39 -19.29
N ALA A 211 21.19 8.47 -18.33
CA ALA A 211 22.36 7.61 -18.12
C ALA A 211 22.53 6.52 -19.19
N ALA A 212 21.44 5.98 -19.76
CA ALA A 212 21.46 4.93 -20.79
C ALA A 212 21.94 5.46 -22.15
N GLY A 213 21.86 6.77 -22.38
CA GLY A 213 22.48 7.42 -23.52
C GLY A 213 23.98 7.61 -23.32
N LYS A 214 24.79 6.55 -23.59
CA LYS A 214 26.07 6.59 -24.35
C LYS A 214 26.97 5.35 -24.22
N ASP A 215 26.69 4.38 -23.35
CA ASP A 215 27.50 3.15 -23.29
C ASP A 215 26.74 1.97 -22.64
N PRO A 216 26.34 0.93 -23.40
CA PRO A 216 25.71 -0.27 -22.86
C PRO A 216 26.53 -0.99 -21.79
N GLN A 217 27.87 -0.91 -21.85
CA GLN A 217 28.73 -1.56 -20.85
C GLN A 217 28.72 -0.83 -19.52
N ALA A 218 28.63 0.51 -19.53
CA ALA A 218 28.47 1.31 -18.33
C ALA A 218 27.14 1.00 -17.61
N LEU A 219 26.08 0.72 -18.36
CA LEU A 219 24.79 0.33 -17.79
C LEU A 219 24.88 -1.06 -17.14
N ILE A 220 25.46 -2.06 -17.82
CA ILE A 220 25.66 -3.42 -17.27
C ILE A 220 26.47 -3.36 -15.97
N ALA A 221 27.59 -2.62 -15.96
CA ALA A 221 28.42 -2.45 -14.77
C ALA A 221 27.67 -1.77 -13.61
N SER A 222 26.75 -0.84 -13.93
CA SER A 222 25.92 -0.17 -12.92
C SER A 222 24.87 -1.11 -12.33
N ILE A 223 24.24 -1.95 -13.16
CA ILE A 223 23.31 -3.00 -12.72
C ILE A 223 24.02 -3.98 -11.76
N GLU A 224 25.19 -4.50 -12.16
CA GLU A 224 25.97 -5.41 -11.32
C GLU A 224 26.38 -4.80 -9.98
N LYS A 225 26.69 -3.50 -9.97
CA LYS A 225 26.99 -2.77 -8.73
C LYS A 225 25.77 -2.66 -7.83
N LEU A 226 24.62 -2.23 -8.37
CA LEU A 226 23.37 -2.10 -7.62
C LEU A 226 22.87 -3.44 -7.08
N SER A 227 22.95 -4.51 -7.87
CA SER A 227 22.59 -5.87 -7.41
C SER A 227 23.43 -6.30 -6.20
N ARG A 228 24.75 -6.01 -6.20
CA ARG A 228 25.61 -6.27 -5.05
C ARG A 228 25.23 -5.44 -3.82
N GLU A 229 24.85 -4.18 -4.00
CA GLU A 229 24.42 -3.31 -2.90
C GLU A 229 23.10 -3.77 -2.28
N VAL A 230 22.12 -4.13 -3.11
CA VAL A 230 20.83 -4.69 -2.66
C VAL A 230 21.05 -6.00 -1.90
N GLU A 231 21.89 -6.91 -2.41
CA GLU A 231 22.17 -8.17 -1.75
C GLU A 231 22.90 -7.96 -0.41
N ALA A 232 23.86 -7.04 -0.35
CA ALA A 232 24.52 -6.65 0.89
C ALA A 232 23.53 -6.07 1.92
N ARG A 233 22.57 -5.25 1.46
CA ARG A 233 21.53 -4.68 2.32
C ARG A 233 20.53 -5.72 2.80
N ARG A 234 20.10 -6.64 1.92
CA ARG A 234 19.26 -7.80 2.29
C ARG A 234 19.97 -8.67 3.31
N SER A 235 21.25 -8.97 3.08
CA SER A 235 22.08 -9.73 4.03
C SER A 235 22.25 -9.01 5.38
N ALA A 236 22.32 -7.68 5.38
CA ALA A 236 22.37 -6.89 6.61
C ALA A 236 21.03 -6.90 7.37
N LEU A 237 19.90 -6.88 6.64
CA LEU A 237 18.54 -6.94 7.19
C LEU A 237 18.10 -8.37 7.56
N SER A 238 18.66 -9.39 6.92
CA SER A 238 18.41 -10.82 7.21
C SER A 238 19.19 -11.31 8.41
N ARG A 239 20.05 -10.47 9.01
CA ARG A 239 20.52 -10.73 10.37
C ARG A 239 19.29 -10.77 11.25
N PRO A 240 19.09 -11.83 12.06
CA PRO A 240 17.94 -11.89 12.96
C PRO A 240 18.06 -10.72 13.93
N HIS A 241 17.32 -9.63 13.65
CA HIS A 241 16.94 -8.71 14.69
C HIS A 241 16.04 -9.53 15.61
N LEU A 242 16.60 -9.99 16.72
CA LEU A 242 15.83 -10.48 17.84
C LEU A 242 14.98 -9.30 18.32
N THR A 243 13.81 -9.13 17.73
CA THR A 243 12.80 -8.22 18.25
C THR A 243 12.27 -8.85 19.51
N CYS A 244 12.89 -8.55 20.65
CA CYS A 244 12.30 -8.84 21.94
C CYS A 244 11.10 -7.89 22.11
N ALA A 245 9.90 -8.38 21.86
CA ALA A 245 8.69 -7.73 22.37
C ALA A 245 8.69 -7.93 23.89
N LEU A 246 9.06 -6.90 24.65
CA LEU A 246 8.84 -6.88 26.09
C LEU A 246 7.36 -6.61 26.32
N PHE A 247 6.63 -7.64 26.75
CA PHE A 247 5.26 -7.47 27.19
C PHE A 247 5.28 -6.98 28.63
N TRP A 248 4.98 -5.70 28.84
CA TRP A 248 4.78 -5.15 30.18
C TRP A 248 3.30 -5.10 30.51
N SER A 249 2.98 -5.39 31.77
CA SER A 249 1.65 -5.03 32.29
C SER A 249 1.47 -3.50 32.29
N PRO A 250 0.23 -2.98 32.20
CA PRO A 250 -0.03 -1.55 32.23
C PRO A 250 0.62 -0.83 33.44
N ASP A 251 0.66 -1.51 34.59
CA ASP A 251 1.22 -0.98 35.83
C ASP A 251 2.75 -0.86 35.78
N GLU A 252 3.44 -1.83 35.19
CA GLU A 252 4.90 -1.80 35.03
C GLU A 252 5.33 -0.75 34.00
N PHE A 253 4.55 -0.57 32.93
CA PHE A 253 4.81 0.48 31.94
C PHE A 253 4.66 1.88 32.55
N ALA A 254 3.64 2.09 33.39
CA ALA A 254 3.45 3.35 34.10
C ALA A 254 4.63 3.68 35.04
N GLN A 255 5.18 2.67 35.73
CA GLN A 255 6.36 2.87 36.59
C GLN A 255 7.62 3.25 35.80
N LEU A 256 7.81 2.67 34.61
CA LEU A 256 8.93 3.01 33.72
C LEU A 256 8.88 4.44 33.21
N LEU A 257 7.68 4.95 32.87
CA LEU A 257 7.50 6.36 32.48
C LEU A 257 7.80 7.33 33.63
N THR A 258 7.62 6.89 34.87
CA THR A 258 7.87 7.70 36.08
C THR A 258 9.37 7.85 36.38
N HIS A 259 10.20 6.93 35.88
CA HIS A 259 11.66 6.90 36.09
C HIS A 259 12.47 7.05 34.79
N GLY A 260 11.94 7.78 33.81
CA GLY A 260 12.62 8.01 32.54
C GLY A 260 14.04 8.56 32.73
N PRO A 261 15.04 8.10 31.95
CA PRO A 261 16.40 8.61 32.06
C PRO A 261 16.42 10.11 31.71
N SER A 262 17.10 10.92 32.52
CA SER A 262 17.41 12.30 32.18
C SER A 262 18.42 12.31 31.02
N TRP A 263 17.94 12.59 29.83
CA TRP A 263 18.80 12.75 28.65
C TRP A 263 19.64 14.03 28.83
N PRO A 264 20.98 13.97 28.78
CA PRO A 264 21.78 15.18 28.85
C PRO A 264 21.57 15.99 27.56
N THR A 265 21.01 17.19 27.70
CA THR A 265 20.91 18.19 26.64
C THR A 265 22.32 18.53 26.15
N THR A 266 22.77 17.88 25.08
CA THR A 266 24.00 18.27 24.39
C THR A 266 23.64 19.18 23.24
N THR A 267 24.00 20.45 23.40
CA THR A 267 23.94 21.52 22.40
C THR A 267 24.61 21.06 21.11
N ALA A 268 23.87 21.08 20.00
CA ALA A 268 24.40 20.72 18.69
C ALA A 268 25.45 21.74 18.22
N PRO A 269 26.64 21.33 17.76
CA PRO A 269 27.49 22.21 16.98
C PRO A 269 26.96 22.27 15.54
N SER A 270 26.96 23.48 14.99
CA SER A 270 26.63 23.76 13.61
C SER A 270 27.66 23.18 12.64
N THR A 271 27.18 22.88 11.44
CA THR A 271 27.86 22.71 10.14
C THR A 271 28.18 21.31 9.58
N THR A 272 27.72 21.19 8.32
CA THR A 272 28.26 20.45 7.16
C THR A 272 28.12 18.93 7.06
N ASN A 273 27.09 18.54 6.31
CA ASN A 273 27.14 17.62 5.16
C ASN A 273 28.15 16.47 5.23
N THR A 274 27.77 15.34 5.83
CA THR A 274 28.09 14.00 5.33
C THR A 274 27.10 13.00 5.89
N SER A 275 26.39 12.31 5.02
CA SER A 275 25.46 11.22 5.35
C SER A 275 26.24 10.06 5.98
N ALA A 276 26.19 9.96 7.30
CA ALA A 276 26.68 8.81 8.05
C ALA A 276 25.64 8.39 9.09
N THR A 277 24.98 7.28 8.78
CA THR A 277 24.02 6.55 9.61
C THR A 277 24.69 6.14 10.93
N SER A 278 24.42 6.84 12.03
CA SER A 278 24.87 6.44 13.37
C SER A 278 23.76 5.72 14.12
N SER A 279 23.70 4.40 13.94
CA SER A 279 23.10 3.47 14.89
C SER A 279 23.98 3.42 16.14
N ARG A 280 23.56 4.07 17.24
CA ARG A 280 24.11 3.82 18.59
C ARG A 280 23.09 3.01 19.38
N CYS A 281 23.22 1.69 19.36
CA CYS A 281 22.55 0.82 20.30
C CYS A 281 23.29 0.85 21.64
N CYS A 282 22.56 1.16 22.72
CA CYS A 282 23.01 1.02 24.10
C CYS A 282 23.18 -0.47 24.45
N ASN A 283 24.43 -0.94 24.57
CA ASN A 283 24.76 -2.20 25.24
C ASN A 283 24.98 -1.92 26.73
N ALA A 284 23.95 -2.12 27.56
CA ALA A 284 24.13 -2.31 29.00
C ALA A 284 22.87 -2.95 29.61
N CYS A 285 22.92 -4.25 29.87
CA CYS A 285 22.06 -4.89 30.86
C CYS A 285 22.94 -5.78 31.76
N PRO A 286 22.86 -5.67 33.10
CA PRO A 286 23.81 -6.27 34.02
C PRO A 286 23.43 -7.72 34.34
N THR A 287 24.34 -8.66 34.11
CA THR A 287 24.21 -10.04 34.60
C THR A 287 24.46 -10.09 36.10
N LYS A 288 23.46 -10.58 36.86
CA LYS A 288 23.54 -10.86 38.29
C LYS A 288 24.63 -11.91 38.60
N ALA A 289 25.49 -11.58 39.57
CA ALA A 289 26.35 -12.48 40.34
C ALA A 289 25.52 -13.60 41.02
N ASN A 290 26.01 -14.76 41.45
CA ASN A 290 27.29 -15.16 42.07
C ASN A 290 27.21 -16.72 42.27
N PRO A 291 27.98 -17.38 43.18
CA PRO A 291 29.43 -17.60 43.32
C PRO A 291 29.78 -19.12 43.27
N THR A 292 31.02 -19.52 42.99
CA THR A 292 31.91 -20.32 43.90
C THR A 292 33.20 -20.78 43.20
N SER A 293 34.32 -20.50 43.90
CA SER A 293 35.58 -21.27 44.06
C SER A 293 36.38 -21.76 42.83
N ALA A 294 37.71 -21.74 42.78
CA ALA A 294 38.77 -21.19 43.62
C ALA A 294 40.12 -21.34 42.89
N SER A 295 41.10 -20.52 43.32
CA SER A 295 42.55 -20.78 43.36
C SER A 295 43.41 -20.76 42.08
N ARG A 296 44.27 -19.75 41.92
CA ARG A 296 45.70 -19.77 42.39
C ARG A 296 46.47 -18.47 42.04
N THR A 297 46.99 -17.85 43.11
CA THR A 297 48.31 -17.21 43.34
C THR A 297 49.39 -17.45 42.26
N ALA A 298 50.35 -16.59 41.94
CA ALA A 298 51.11 -15.53 42.62
C ALA A 298 51.66 -14.57 41.52
N LEU A 299 52.08 -13.32 41.73
CA LEU A 299 52.96 -12.71 42.74
C LEU A 299 52.72 -11.19 42.69
#